data_AF-A0A538PVY4-F1
#
_entry.id   AF-A0A538PVY4-F1
#
_cell.length_a   1.000
_cell.length_b   1.000
_cell.length_c   1.000
_cell.angle_alpha   90.00
_cell.angle_beta   90.00
_cell.angle_gamma   90.00
#
_symmetry.space_group_name_H-M   'P 1'
#
loop_
_entity.id
_entity.type
_entity.pdbx_description
1 polymer ?
#
loop_
_entity_poly.entity_id
_entity_poly.type
_entity_poly.pdbx_seq_one_letter_code
_entity_poly.pdbx_strand_id
1 'polypeptide(L)'
;MAIDDLETLEYKLRKRGFRREDAYLHECAACHEHAVLTYVTAGRTGGRDISLCQACGAATSWRSVAGLEAREQDVGFDLRAFLG
;
A
#
# COMPACT_ATOMS: atom_id res chain seq x y z
N MET A 1 0.43 17.46 5.58
CA MET A 1 -0.61 18.00 4.68
C MET A 1 -1.25 16.79 4.06
N ALA A 2 -2.50 16.48 4.40
CA ALA A 2 -3.16 15.26 3.94
C ALA A 2 -3.13 15.19 2.41
N ILE A 3 -2.98 13.98 1.85
CA ILE A 3 -2.96 13.81 0.40
C ILE A 3 -4.35 14.09 -0.16
N ASP A 4 -4.41 14.99 -1.12
CA ASP A 4 -5.63 15.52 -1.71
C ASP A 4 -6.31 14.55 -2.68
N ASP A 5 -5.59 13.55 -3.18
CA ASP A 5 -6.05 12.58 -4.18
C ASP A 5 -6.24 11.16 -3.62
N LEU A 6 -6.39 11.02 -2.30
CA LEU A 6 -6.57 9.72 -1.63
C LEU A 6 -7.65 8.86 -2.31
N GLU A 7 -8.83 9.43 -2.57
CA GLU A 7 -9.95 8.72 -3.20
C GLU A 7 -9.59 8.17 -4.59
N THR A 8 -8.77 8.92 -5.34
CA THR A 8 -8.30 8.50 -6.67
C THR A 8 -7.32 7.33 -6.56
N LEU A 9 -6.38 7.40 -5.61
CA LEU A 9 -5.44 6.31 -5.34
C LEU A 9 -6.18 5.04 -4.89
N GLU A 10 -7.15 5.18 -3.99
CA GLU A 10 -8.00 4.07 -3.52
C GLU A 10 -8.80 3.45 -4.66
N TYR A 11 -9.41 4.27 -5.52
CA TYR A 11 -10.15 3.79 -6.68
C TYR A 11 -9.23 2.97 -7.61
N LYS A 12 -8.04 3.49 -7.93
CA LYS A 12 -7.05 2.80 -8.79
C LYS A 12 -6.56 1.50 -8.15
N LEU A 13 -6.33 1.48 -6.84
CA LEU A 13 -5.95 0.28 -6.08
C LEU A 13 -7.05 -0.78 -6.15
N ARG A 14 -8.31 -0.41 -5.87
CA ARG A 14 -9.46 -1.32 -5.96
C ARG A 14 -9.64 -1.88 -7.37
N LYS A 15 -9.49 -1.04 -8.39
CA LYS A 15 -9.55 -1.46 -9.81
C LYS A 15 -8.48 -2.52 -10.15
N ARG A 16 -7.34 -2.50 -9.46
CA ARG A 16 -6.27 -3.50 -9.58
C ARG A 16 -6.43 -4.72 -8.65
N GLY A 17 -7.54 -4.82 -7.92
CA GLY A 17 -7.83 -5.96 -7.06
C GLY A 17 -7.18 -5.89 -5.67
N PHE A 18 -6.72 -4.70 -5.26
CA PHE A 18 -6.33 -4.48 -3.86
C PHE A 18 -7.56 -4.28 -2.99
N ARG A 19 -7.54 -4.86 -1.80
CA ARG A 19 -8.52 -4.67 -0.74
C ARG A 19 -7.84 -4.11 0.49
N ARG A 20 -8.55 -3.29 1.27
CA ARG A 20 -8.02 -2.84 2.56
C ARG A 20 -7.96 -4.03 3.52
N GLU A 21 -6.82 -4.27 4.12
CA GLU A 21 -6.61 -5.41 5.03
C GLU A 21 -7.27 -5.17 6.38
N ASP A 22 -7.13 -3.96 6.90
CA ASP A 22 -7.63 -3.61 8.22
C ASP A 22 -8.31 -2.22 8.23
N ALA A 23 -8.99 -1.92 9.34
CA ALA A 23 -9.62 -0.63 9.59
C ALA A 23 -8.82 0.28 10.52
N TYR A 24 -7.67 -0.19 11.01
CA TYR A 24 -6.85 0.52 11.98
C TYR A 24 -5.79 1.35 11.25
N LEU A 25 -5.63 2.61 11.66
CA LEU A 25 -4.58 3.44 11.09
C LEU A 25 -3.28 3.19 11.86
N HIS A 26 -2.29 2.63 11.18
CA HIS A 26 -0.97 2.40 11.76
C HIS A 26 -0.13 3.68 11.75
N GLU A 27 0.90 3.72 12.60
CA GLU A 27 1.86 4.82 12.63
C GLU A 27 2.70 4.84 11.35
N CYS A 28 2.85 6.03 10.76
CA CYS A 28 3.73 6.24 9.62
C CYS A 28 5.18 6.43 10.07
N ALA A 29 6.11 5.63 9.55
CA ALA A 29 7.53 5.78 9.84
C ALA A 29 8.15 7.11 9.35
N ALA A 30 7.49 7.82 8.43
CA ALA A 30 8.00 9.08 7.86
C ALA A 30 7.49 10.33 8.58
N CYS A 31 6.22 10.35 9.00
CA CYS A 31 5.61 11.52 9.63
C CYS A 31 5.07 11.27 11.05
N HIS A 32 5.19 10.03 11.56
CA HIS A 32 4.75 9.59 12.89
C HIS A 32 3.26 9.79 13.20
N GLU A 33 2.43 10.03 12.19
CA GLU A 33 0.98 10.09 12.35
C GLU A 33 0.35 8.70 12.21
N HIS A 34 -0.70 8.43 12.99
CA HIS A 34 -1.54 7.24 12.88
C HIS A 34 -2.49 7.39 11.68
N ALA A 35 -1.92 7.23 10.49
CA ALA A 35 -2.56 7.57 9.22
C ALA A 35 -2.24 6.57 8.10
N VAL A 36 -1.63 5.42 8.41
CA VAL A 36 -1.27 4.41 7.40
C VAL A 36 -2.45 3.47 7.13
N LEU A 37 -2.81 3.37 5.86
CA LEU A 37 -3.78 2.45 5.30
C LEU A 37 -3.03 1.28 4.64
N THR A 38 -3.43 0.05 4.94
CA THR A 38 -2.82 -1.15 4.36
C THR A 38 -3.75 -1.79 3.33
N TYR A 39 -3.24 -1.99 2.12
CA TYR A 39 -3.93 -2.60 0.99
C TYR A 39 -3.21 -3.86 0.55
N VAL A 40 -3.95 -4.94 0.39
CA VAL A 40 -3.39 -6.25 0.05
C VAL A 40 -4.08 -6.83 -1.18
N THR A 41 -3.32 -7.54 -1.98
CA THR A 41 -3.84 -8.38 -3.07
C THR A 41 -3.13 -9.72 -3.03
N ALA A 42 -3.85 -10.79 -3.35
CA ALA A 42 -3.32 -12.15 -3.36
C ALA A 42 -3.96 -12.95 -4.50
N GLY A 43 -3.12 -13.67 -5.25
CA GLY A 43 -3.52 -14.53 -6.36
C GLY A 43 -2.61 -15.75 -6.50
N ARG A 44 -2.85 -16.57 -7.53
CA ARG A 44 -2.10 -17.83 -7.74
C ARG A 44 -0.60 -17.66 -7.91
N THR A 45 -0.16 -16.50 -8.39
CA THR A 45 1.25 -16.20 -8.67
C THR A 45 1.96 -15.47 -7.52
N GLY A 46 1.24 -15.13 -6.44
CA GLY A 46 1.75 -14.35 -5.33
C GLY A 46 0.79 -13.24 -4.91
N GLY A 47 1.25 -12.41 -3.97
CA GLY A 47 0.52 -11.26 -3.46
C GLY A 47 1.39 -10.01 -3.38
N ARG A 48 0.74 -8.89 -3.10
CA ARG A 48 1.41 -7.62 -2.83
C ARG A 48 0.64 -6.88 -1.75
N ASP A 49 1.39 -6.35 -0.80
CA ASP A 49 0.91 -5.44 0.22
C ASP A 49 1.43 -4.04 -0.10
N ILE A 50 0.61 -3.03 0.15
CA ILE A 50 0.90 -1.62 -0.03
C ILE A 50 0.44 -0.89 1.23
N SER A 51 1.36 -0.23 1.90
CA SER A 51 1.04 0.74 2.94
C SER A 51 1.06 2.14 2.34
N LEU A 52 0.03 2.93 2.60
CA LEU A 52 -0.11 4.33 2.17
C LEU A 52 -0.45 5.20 3.38
N CYS A 53 0.38 6.21 3.67
CA CYS A 53 0.05 7.22 4.66
C CYS A 53 -0.85 8.29 4.03
N GLN A 54 -2.09 8.44 4.52
CA GLN A 54 -3.01 9.48 4.05
C GLN A 54 -2.60 10.91 4.49
N ALA A 55 -1.67 11.03 5.44
CA ALA A 55 -1.24 12.32 5.98
C ALA A 55 -0.02 12.93 5.28
N CYS A 56 0.89 12.11 4.76
CA CYS A 56 2.11 12.57 4.09
C CYS A 56 2.34 11.96 2.71
N GLY A 57 1.55 10.95 2.32
CA GLY A 57 1.66 10.27 1.03
C GLY A 57 2.79 9.26 0.94
N ALA A 58 3.55 9.03 2.02
CA ALA A 58 4.56 7.98 2.05
C ALA A 58 3.91 6.63 1.75
N ALA A 59 4.48 5.91 0.79
CA ALA A 59 4.01 4.60 0.39
C ALA A 59 5.13 3.58 0.44
N THR A 60 4.79 2.34 0.76
CA THR A 60 5.74 1.23 0.75
C THR A 60 5.01 0.01 0.23
N SER A 61 5.73 -0.84 -0.49
CA SER A 61 5.16 -2.08 -1.00
C SER A 61 6.00 -3.28 -0.61
N TRP A 62 5.32 -4.39 -0.34
CA TRP A 62 5.92 -5.69 -0.10
C TRP A 62 5.35 -6.69 -1.10
N ARG A 63 6.22 -7.51 -1.67
CA ARG A 63 5.84 -8.57 -2.62
C ARG A 63 5.96 -9.92 -1.93
N SER A 64 4.99 -10.77 -2.16
CA SER A 64 4.96 -12.14 -1.65
C SER A 64 4.90 -13.07 -2.87
N VAL A 65 5.96 -13.79 -3.18
CA VAL A 65 5.94 -14.74 -4.33
C VAL A 65 5.37 -16.07 -3.85
N ALA A 66 4.54 -16.71 -4.68
CA ALA A 66 4.00 -18.04 -4.35
C ALA A 66 5.13 -19.04 -4.08
N GLY A 67 5.14 -19.63 -2.88
CA GLY A 67 6.16 -20.58 -2.44
C GLY A 67 7.30 -19.99 -1.59
N LEU A 68 7.30 -18.68 -1.34
CA LEU A 68 8.21 -18.03 -0.38
C LEU A 68 7.45 -17.65 0.90
N GLU A 69 7.98 -18.03 2.07
CA GLU A 69 7.44 -17.62 3.37
C GLU A 69 7.72 -16.13 3.67
N ALA A 70 8.72 -15.54 3.01
CA ALA A 70 9.17 -14.18 3.25
C ALA A 70 8.57 -13.18 2.26
N ARG A 71 8.15 -12.02 2.78
CA ARG A 71 7.76 -10.85 1.98
C ARG A 71 8.99 -9.99 1.72
N GLU A 72 9.19 -9.55 0.49
CA GLU A 72 10.31 -8.68 0.11
C GLU A 72 9.84 -7.23 -0.07
N GLN A 73 10.51 -6.29 0.58
CA GLN A 73 10.20 -4.86 0.46
C GLN A 73 10.71 -4.31 -0.88
N ASP A 74 9.85 -3.56 -1.55
CA ASP A 74 10.13 -2.86 -2.80
C ASP A 74 10.69 -1.46 -2.47
N VAL A 75 12.01 -1.37 -2.22
CA VAL A 75 12.71 -0.15 -1.73
C VAL A 75 12.64 1.06 -2.67
N GLY A 76 12.21 0.89 -3.92
CA GLY A 76 12.04 1.98 -4.90
C GLY A 76 10.58 2.24 -5.27
N PHE A 77 9.63 1.76 -4.47
CA PHE A 77 8.22 1.82 -4.82
C PHE A 77 7.66 3.25 -4.78
N ASP A 78 7.20 3.73 -5.94
CA ASP A 78 6.37 4.92 -6.08
C ASP A 78 4.93 4.48 -6.41
N LEU A 79 4.00 4.79 -5.50
CA LEU A 79 2.59 4.43 -5.66
C LEU A 79 1.94 5.11 -6.87
N ARG A 80 2.26 6.39 -7.13
CA ARG A 80 1.66 7.14 -8.24
C ARG A 80 2.14 6.58 -9.57
N ALA A 81 3.46 6.40 -9.70
CA ALA A 81 4.04 5.77 -10.89
C ALA A 81 3.50 4.35 -11.09
N PHE A 82 3.34 3.58 -10.01
CA PHE A 82 2.74 2.26 -10.07
C PHE A 82 1.32 2.33 -10.61
N LEU A 83 0.47 3.23 -10.09
CA LEU A 83 -0.95 3.30 -10.42
C LEU A 83 -1.25 3.94 -11.80
N GLY A 84 -0.29 4.67 -12.38
CA GLY A 84 -0.49 5.47 -13.61
C GLY A 84 -1.47 6.61 -13.34
#